data_AF-A0A2J8WYX2-F1
#
_entry.id   AF-A0A2J8WYX2-F1
#
_cell.length_a   1.000
_cell.length_b   1.000
_cell.length_c   1.000
_cell.angle_alpha   90.00
_cell.angle_beta   90.00
_cell.angle_gamma   90.00
#
_symmetry.space_group_name_H-M   'P 1'
#
loop_
_entity.id
_entity.type
_entity.pdbx_description
1 polymer ?
#
loop_
_entity_poly.entity_id
_entity_poly.type
_entity_poly.pdbx_seq_one_letter_code
_entity_poly.pdbx_strand_id
1 'polypeptide(L)'
;MWVFEETVNGRKLTDIINNDHENVKYLPGHKLPENVVAISNLSEAVQDADLLVFVIPHQFIHRICDEITGRVPKKALGITLIKGIDEGPEGLKLISDIIREKMGIDISVLMGANIANEVAAEKFCETTIGSKVMENGLLFKELL
;
A
#
# COMPACT_ATOMS: atom_id res chain seq x y z
N MET A 1 0.81 -9.23 1.67
CA MET A 1 -0.13 -8.22 1.15
C MET A 1 -1.40 -8.26 1.98
N TRP A 2 -1.76 -7.17 2.66
CA TRP A 2 -3.04 -7.13 3.37
C TRP A 2 -4.22 -7.08 2.39
N VAL A 3 -5.26 -7.86 2.67
CA VAL A 3 -6.50 -7.91 1.90
C VAL A 3 -7.68 -7.83 2.86
N PHE A 4 -8.54 -6.82 2.71
CA PHE A 4 -9.79 -6.81 3.45
C PHE A 4 -10.61 -8.04 3.07
N GLU A 5 -10.97 -8.86 4.06
CA GLU A 5 -11.59 -10.15 3.80
C GLU A 5 -13.01 -9.98 3.25
N GLU A 6 -13.25 -10.59 2.10
CA GLU A 6 -14.54 -10.56 1.42
C GLU A 6 -14.83 -11.94 0.82
N THR A 7 -16.12 -12.26 0.70
CA THR A 7 -16.55 -13.47 0.02
C THR A 7 -16.82 -13.16 -1.46
N VAL A 8 -16.09 -13.84 -2.36
CA VAL A 8 -16.28 -13.75 -3.82
C VAL A 8 -16.55 -15.15 -4.34
N ASN A 9 -17.68 -15.34 -5.03
CA ASN A 9 -18.10 -16.64 -5.57
C ASN A 9 -18.08 -17.79 -4.53
N GLY A 10 -18.40 -17.49 -3.28
CA GLY A 10 -18.44 -18.47 -2.18
C GLY A 10 -17.09 -18.81 -1.55
N ARG A 11 -15.97 -18.22 -2.00
CA ARG A 11 -14.64 -18.36 -1.40
C ARG A 11 -14.21 -17.04 -0.76
N LYS A 12 -13.34 -17.11 0.25
CA LYS A 12 -12.62 -15.94 0.78
C LYS A 12 -11.70 -15.36 -0.29
N LEU A 13 -11.64 -14.04 -0.41
CA LEU A 13 -10.80 -13.36 -1.39
C LEU A 13 -9.32 -13.66 -1.16
N THR A 14 -8.89 -13.77 0.10
CA THR A 14 -7.53 -14.21 0.45
C THR A 14 -7.23 -15.61 -0.09
N ASP A 15 -8.15 -16.56 0.08
CA ASP A 15 -8.01 -17.94 -0.45
C ASP A 15 -8.03 -17.96 -1.99
N ILE A 16 -8.73 -17.04 -2.64
CA ILE A 16 -8.68 -16.92 -4.11
C ILE A 16 -7.30 -16.42 -4.53
N ILE A 17 -6.82 -15.33 -3.93
CA ILE A 17 -5.52 -14.74 -4.29
C ILE A 17 -4.38 -15.72 -4.01
N ASN A 18 -4.38 -16.43 -2.88
CA ASN A 18 -3.30 -17.33 -2.51
C ASN A 18 -3.25 -18.62 -3.35
N ASN A 19 -4.39 -19.13 -3.83
CA ASN A 19 -4.43 -20.37 -4.61
C ASN A 19 -4.40 -20.11 -6.12
N ASP A 20 -5.09 -19.06 -6.57
CA ASP A 20 -5.32 -18.80 -7.98
C ASP A 20 -4.36 -17.69 -8.49
N HIS A 21 -3.58 -17.07 -7.59
CA HIS A 21 -2.66 -15.96 -7.85
C HIS A 21 -3.31 -14.83 -8.65
N GLU A 22 -4.55 -14.46 -8.29
CA GLU A 22 -5.32 -13.44 -8.99
C GLU A 22 -6.29 -12.73 -8.04
N ASN A 23 -6.31 -11.40 -8.09
CA ASN A 23 -7.35 -10.63 -7.43
C ASN A 23 -8.55 -10.45 -8.38
N VAL A 24 -9.36 -11.51 -8.47
CA VAL A 24 -10.50 -11.60 -9.42
C VAL A 24 -11.55 -10.49 -9.27
N LYS A 25 -11.55 -9.77 -8.14
CA LYS A 25 -12.49 -8.69 -7.87
C LYS A 25 -11.95 -7.32 -8.32
N TYR A 26 -10.69 -7.02 -8.00
CA TYR A 26 -10.13 -5.68 -8.17
C TYR A 26 -9.15 -5.55 -9.35
N LEU A 27 -8.60 -6.66 -9.85
CA LEU A 27 -7.72 -6.69 -11.01
C LEU A 27 -7.91 -8.01 -11.80
N PRO A 28 -9.13 -8.26 -12.33
CA PRO A 28 -9.43 -9.50 -13.04
C PRO A 28 -8.56 -9.66 -14.30
N GLY A 29 -8.14 -10.89 -14.58
CA GLY A 29 -7.35 -11.24 -15.77
C GLY A 29 -5.84 -11.04 -15.64
N HIS A 30 -5.35 -10.54 -14.51
CA HIS A 30 -3.91 -10.38 -14.25
C HIS A 30 -3.43 -11.30 -13.14
N LYS A 31 -2.41 -12.12 -13.44
CA LYS A 31 -1.76 -12.97 -12.44
C LYS A 31 -0.81 -12.17 -11.58
N LEU A 32 -0.96 -12.31 -10.28
CA LEU A 32 0.00 -11.84 -9.29
C LEU A 32 1.19 -12.82 -9.25
N PRO A 33 2.40 -12.34 -8.96
CA PRO A 33 3.54 -13.22 -8.76
C PRO A 33 3.30 -14.28 -7.67
N GLU A 34 3.87 -15.47 -7.83
CA GLU A 34 3.66 -16.61 -6.90
C GLU A 34 4.11 -16.32 -5.46
N ASN A 35 5.03 -15.37 -5.28
CA ASN A 35 5.52 -14.94 -3.98
C ASN A 35 4.61 -13.92 -3.28
N VAL A 36 3.48 -13.52 -3.87
CA VAL A 36 2.50 -12.64 -3.23
C VAL A 36 1.55 -13.46 -2.36
N VAL A 37 1.62 -13.23 -1.05
CA VAL A 37 0.72 -13.85 -0.07
C VAL A 37 -0.31 -12.83 0.42
N ALA A 38 -1.59 -13.15 0.27
CA ALA A 38 -2.73 -12.40 0.79
C ALA A 38 -3.03 -12.78 2.25
N ILE A 39 -3.10 -11.78 3.12
CA ILE A 39 -3.31 -11.91 4.56
C ILE A 39 -4.48 -11.02 4.96
N SER A 40 -5.51 -11.56 5.62
CA SER A 40 -6.66 -10.77 6.05
C SER A 40 -6.51 -10.07 7.39
N ASN A 41 -5.62 -10.59 8.25
CA ASN A 41 -5.26 -9.91 9.48
C ASN A 41 -4.23 -8.81 9.21
N LEU A 42 -4.62 -7.56 9.41
CA LEU A 42 -3.76 -6.41 9.14
C LEU A 42 -2.52 -6.36 10.05
N SER A 43 -2.65 -6.79 11.31
CA SER A 43 -1.52 -6.82 12.27
C SER A 43 -0.47 -7.84 11.85
N GLU A 44 -0.90 -9.04 11.46
CA GLU A 44 -0.03 -10.09 10.92
C GLU A 44 0.69 -9.63 9.66
N ALA A 45 -0.02 -8.92 8.76
CA ALA A 45 0.55 -8.45 7.50
C ALA A 45 1.68 -7.42 7.65
N VAL A 46 1.82 -6.77 8.82
CA VAL A 46 2.79 -5.69 9.04
C VAL A 46 3.87 -5.99 10.08
N GLN A 47 3.71 -7.03 10.90
CA GLN A 47 4.52 -7.23 12.12
C GLN A 47 6.03 -7.38 11.85
N ASP A 48 6.40 -7.95 10.70
CA ASP A 48 7.79 -8.24 10.30
C ASP A 48 8.21 -7.43 9.06
N ALA A 49 7.43 -6.40 8.69
CA ALA A 49 7.69 -5.64 7.47
C ALA A 49 8.78 -4.58 7.68
N ASP A 50 9.87 -4.67 6.90
CA ASP A 50 10.86 -3.60 6.80
C ASP A 50 10.39 -2.46 5.88
N LEU A 51 9.56 -2.78 4.88
CA LEU A 51 9.01 -1.83 3.92
C LEU A 51 7.48 -1.95 3.88
N LEU A 52 6.78 -0.81 4.00
CA LEU A 52 5.33 -0.73 3.90
C LEU A 52 4.92 0.10 2.70
N VAL A 53 4.11 -0.49 1.82
CA VAL A 53 3.52 0.20 0.66
C VAL A 53 2.04 0.46 0.93
N PHE A 54 1.68 1.72 1.19
CA PHE A 54 0.31 2.13 1.46
C PHE A 54 -0.41 2.41 0.13
N VAL A 55 -1.32 1.52 -0.27
CA VAL A 55 -2.10 1.61 -1.52
C VAL A 55 -3.58 1.30 -1.27
N ILE A 56 -4.20 2.10 -0.41
CA ILE A 56 -5.60 1.93 -0.02
C ILE A 56 -6.40 3.20 -0.35
N PRO A 57 -7.73 3.13 -0.47
CA PRO A 57 -8.55 4.34 -0.58
C PRO A 57 -8.31 5.27 0.62
N HIS A 58 -8.12 6.57 0.36
CA HIS A 58 -7.68 7.54 1.37
C HIS A 58 -8.60 7.62 2.59
N GLN A 59 -9.91 7.41 2.41
CA GLN A 59 -10.90 7.45 3.49
C GLN A 59 -10.67 6.42 4.60
N PHE A 60 -9.87 5.39 4.36
CA PHE A 60 -9.56 4.35 5.35
C PHE A 60 -8.24 4.59 6.10
N ILE A 61 -7.44 5.60 5.72
CA ILE A 61 -6.05 5.71 6.19
C ILE A 61 -5.95 5.90 7.71
N HIS A 62 -6.83 6.70 8.30
CA HIS A 62 -6.83 6.95 9.74
C HIS A 62 -7.04 5.66 10.52
N ARG A 63 -8.12 4.93 10.20
CA ARG A 63 -8.46 3.66 10.84
C ARG A 63 -7.32 2.64 10.68
N ILE A 64 -6.76 2.53 9.48
CA ILE A 64 -5.69 1.57 9.19
C ILE A 64 -4.45 1.91 10.02
N CYS A 65 -4.01 3.17 10.04
CA CYS A 65 -2.88 3.60 10.85
C CYS A 65 -3.13 3.35 12.34
N ASP A 66 -4.31 3.67 12.86
CA ASP A 66 -4.66 3.45 14.27
C ASP A 66 -4.59 1.96 14.65
N GLU A 67 -5.00 1.07 13.74
CA GLU A 67 -4.97 -0.38 13.96
C GLU A 67 -3.55 -0.94 13.98
N ILE A 68 -2.63 -0.43 13.17
CA ILE A 68 -1.24 -0.95 13.07
C ILE A 68 -0.23 -0.19 13.90
N THR A 69 -0.60 0.96 14.49
CA THR A 69 0.29 1.74 15.35
C THR A 69 0.81 0.87 16.50
N GLY A 70 2.14 0.85 16.67
CA GLY A 70 2.82 0.02 17.67
C GLY A 70 3.04 -1.44 17.28
N ARG A 71 2.52 -1.90 16.14
CA ARG A 71 2.75 -3.24 15.58
C ARG A 71 3.77 -3.25 14.45
N VAL A 72 4.00 -2.09 13.83
CA VAL A 72 5.00 -1.92 12.77
C VAL A 72 6.41 -1.79 13.38
N PRO A 73 7.43 -2.47 12.83
CA PRO A 73 8.81 -2.30 13.27
C PRO A 73 9.26 -0.84 13.21
N LYS A 74 9.92 -0.36 14.27
CA LYS A 74 10.36 1.06 14.37
C LYS A 74 11.35 1.49 13.29
N LYS A 75 12.05 0.55 12.67
CA LYS A 75 13.00 0.80 11.57
C LYS A 75 12.37 0.68 10.19
N ALA A 76 11.09 0.31 10.12
CA ALA A 76 10.42 0.16 8.85
C ALA A 76 10.33 1.50 8.12
N LEU A 77 10.34 1.44 6.80
CA LEU A 77 10.16 2.59 5.93
C LEU A 77 8.83 2.44 5.19
N GLY A 78 8.14 3.56 4.99
CA GLY A 78 6.89 3.56 4.23
C GLY A 78 6.99 4.31 2.90
N ILE A 79 6.15 3.92 1.96
CA ILE A 79 5.82 4.70 0.78
C ILE A 79 4.31 4.68 0.56
N THR A 80 3.72 5.84 0.26
CA THR A 80 2.28 5.93 -0.04
C THR A 80 2.05 6.26 -1.51
N LEU A 81 1.13 5.51 -2.13
CA LEU A 81 0.63 5.72 -3.50
C LEU A 81 -0.76 6.38 -3.48
N ILE A 82 -1.26 6.70 -2.29
CA ILE A 82 -2.59 7.23 -2.10
C ILE A 82 -2.62 8.68 -2.59
N LYS A 83 -3.30 8.90 -3.71
CA LYS A 83 -3.59 10.24 -4.23
C LYS A 83 -4.74 10.85 -3.45
N GLY A 84 -4.50 12.02 -2.87
CA GLY A 84 -5.50 12.76 -2.13
C GLY A 84 -4.90 13.65 -1.07
N ILE A 85 -5.78 14.39 -0.43
CA ILE A 85 -5.53 15.24 0.72
C ILE A 85 -6.67 15.02 1.70
N ASP A 86 -6.43 15.32 2.96
CA ASP A 86 -7.43 15.30 4.00
C ASP A 86 -7.65 16.71 4.56
N GLU A 87 -8.71 16.88 5.33
CA GLU A 87 -9.00 18.13 6.04
C GLU A 87 -8.64 17.98 7.52
N GLY A 88 -7.80 18.89 8.01
CA GLY A 88 -7.41 19.00 9.41
C GLY A 88 -7.74 20.37 9.99
N PRO A 89 -7.51 20.56 11.30
CA PRO A 89 -7.76 21.83 11.98
C PRO A 89 -7.02 23.03 11.37
N GLU A 90 -5.85 22.78 10.77
CA GLU A 90 -4.98 23.78 10.14
C GLU A 90 -5.20 23.89 8.62
N GLY A 91 -6.26 23.26 8.09
CA GLY A 91 -6.58 23.21 6.67
C GLY A 91 -6.20 21.89 6.02
N LEU A 92 -5.75 21.94 4.77
CA LEU A 92 -5.47 20.75 3.97
C LEU A 92 -4.21 20.05 4.46
N LYS A 93 -4.27 18.72 4.55
CA LYS A 93 -3.18 17.88 5.01
C LYS A 93 -2.87 16.77 4.00
N LEU A 94 -1.60 16.54 3.74
CA LEU A 94 -1.18 15.44 2.85
C LEU A 94 -1.35 14.09 3.57
N ILE A 95 -1.74 13.07 2.80
CA ILE A 95 -1.86 11.70 3.33
C ILE A 95 -0.52 11.19 3.86
N SER A 96 0.59 11.52 3.21
CA SER A 96 1.94 11.16 3.67
C SER A 96 2.28 11.77 5.04
N ASP A 97 1.82 12.98 5.34
CA ASP A 97 2.04 13.63 6.63
C ASP A 97 1.18 12.98 7.72
N ILE A 98 -0.08 12.62 7.40
CA ILE A 98 -0.95 11.85 8.32
C ILE A 98 -0.29 10.51 8.70
N ILE A 99 0.19 9.76 7.71
CA ILE A 99 0.84 8.47 7.97
C ILE A 99 2.11 8.68 8.79
N ARG A 100 2.96 9.65 8.42
CA ARG A 100 4.22 9.94 9.12
C ARG A 100 3.97 10.29 10.59
N GLU A 101 2.97 11.10 10.90
CA GLU A 101 2.63 11.49 12.27
C GLU A 101 2.07 10.33 13.10
N LYS A 102 1.16 9.53 12.53
CA LYS A 102 0.57 8.40 13.26
C LYS A 102 1.57 7.27 13.48
N MET A 103 2.37 6.95 12.47
CA MET A 103 3.24 5.79 12.47
C MET A 103 4.63 6.07 13.04
N GLY A 104 5.09 7.33 13.02
CA GLY A 104 6.42 7.70 13.50
C GLY A 104 7.58 7.14 12.66
N ILE A 105 7.33 6.79 11.39
CA ILE A 105 8.33 6.29 10.44
C ILE A 105 8.47 7.23 9.25
N ASP A 106 9.58 7.15 8.52
CA ASP A 106 9.74 7.93 7.30
C ASP A 106 8.81 7.41 6.17
N ILE A 107 8.11 8.33 5.52
CA ILE A 107 7.15 8.05 4.46
C ILE A 107 7.54 8.78 3.17
N SER A 108 7.94 8.02 2.15
CA SER A 108 8.08 8.51 0.78
C SER A 108 6.70 8.51 0.08
N VAL A 109 6.63 9.10 -1.11
CA VAL A 109 5.43 9.08 -1.95
C VAL A 109 5.76 8.59 -3.35
N LEU A 110 4.82 7.90 -4.00
CA LEU A 110 4.89 7.59 -5.44
C LEU A 110 3.66 8.18 -6.12
N MET A 111 3.87 9.17 -6.99
CA MET A 111 2.82 9.92 -7.67
C MET A 111 3.15 10.05 -9.15
N GLY A 112 2.20 9.69 -10.02
CA GLY A 112 2.38 9.77 -11.46
C GLY A 112 1.11 9.51 -12.25
N ALA A 113 1.21 9.59 -13.58
CA ALA A 113 0.13 9.28 -14.51
C ALA A 113 0.00 7.76 -14.68
N ASN A 114 -0.37 7.07 -13.60
CA ASN A 114 -0.46 5.60 -13.55
C ASN A 114 -1.92 5.17 -13.51
N ILE A 115 -2.35 4.41 -14.52
CA ILE A 115 -3.65 3.71 -14.56
C ILE A 115 -3.37 2.24 -14.26
N ALA A 116 -3.98 1.70 -13.20
CA ALA A 116 -3.66 0.36 -12.68
C ALA A 116 -3.68 -0.75 -13.76
N ASN A 117 -4.71 -0.76 -14.61
CA ASN A 117 -4.82 -1.75 -15.70
C ASN A 117 -3.74 -1.60 -16.78
N GLU A 118 -3.24 -0.38 -17.01
CA GLU A 118 -2.16 -0.16 -18.00
C GLU A 118 -0.82 -0.61 -17.45
N VAL A 119 -0.56 -0.32 -16.16
CA VAL A 119 0.63 -0.82 -15.45
C VAL A 119 0.61 -2.35 -15.38
N ALA A 120 -0.53 -2.94 -15.01
CA ALA A 120 -0.68 -4.39 -14.95
C ALA A 120 -0.58 -5.08 -16.32
N ALA A 121 -0.81 -4.34 -17.41
CA ALA A 121 -0.62 -4.80 -18.79
C ALA A 121 0.79 -4.47 -19.34
N GLU A 122 1.73 -4.08 -18.48
CA GLU A 122 3.12 -3.77 -18.82
C GLU A 122 3.28 -2.67 -19.89
N LYS A 123 2.29 -1.77 -19.99
CA LYS A 123 2.40 -0.60 -20.87
C LYS A 123 3.41 0.38 -20.29
N PHE A 124 4.18 1.01 -21.18
CA PHE A 124 5.11 2.06 -20.80
C PHE A 124 4.39 3.17 -20.04
N CYS A 125 4.88 3.48 -18.85
CA CYS A 125 4.44 4.59 -18.03
C CYS A 125 5.60 5.06 -17.14
N GLU A 126 5.42 6.22 -16.53
CA GLU A 126 6.40 6.83 -15.64
C GLU A 126 5.74 7.24 -14.33
N THR A 127 6.54 7.42 -13.30
CA THR A 127 6.08 7.92 -12.01
C THR A 127 7.17 8.71 -11.30
N THR A 128 6.81 9.48 -10.28
CA THR A 128 7.74 10.26 -9.48
C THR A 128 7.75 9.73 -8.05
N ILE A 129 8.93 9.38 -7.54
CA ILE A 129 9.14 9.12 -6.12
C ILE A 129 9.59 10.41 -5.44
N GLY A 130 8.79 10.87 -4.47
CA GLY A 130 9.15 11.97 -3.58
C GLY A 130 9.67 11.43 -2.26
N SER A 131 10.92 11.73 -1.91
CA SER A 131 11.52 11.32 -0.64
C SER A 131 12.33 12.45 -0.02
N LYS A 132 12.30 12.53 1.32
CA LYS A 132 13.14 13.46 2.10
C LYS A 132 14.54 12.88 2.35
N VAL A 133 14.69 11.56 2.27
CA VAL A 133 15.93 10.84 2.51
C VAL A 133 16.34 10.15 1.21
N MET A 134 17.51 10.53 0.66
CA MET A 134 17.93 10.06 -0.66
C MET A 134 18.06 8.53 -0.69
N GLU A 135 18.61 7.91 0.35
CA GLU A 135 18.78 6.46 0.42
C GLU A 135 17.44 5.73 0.38
N ASN A 136 16.42 6.24 1.07
CA ASN A 136 15.07 5.66 1.06
C ASN A 136 14.44 5.80 -0.34
N GLY A 137 14.63 6.95 -1.00
CA GLY A 137 14.16 7.18 -2.36
C GLY A 137 14.80 6.21 -3.38
N LEU A 138 16.10 5.96 -3.27
CA LEU A 138 16.81 5.00 -4.11
C LEU A 138 16.34 3.57 -3.86
N LEU A 139 16.14 3.19 -2.60
CA LEU A 139 15.60 1.88 -2.24
C LEU A 139 14.21 1.64 -2.85
N PHE A 140 13.30 2.62 -2.74
CA PHE A 140 11.97 2.49 -3.34
C PHE A 140 11.99 2.52 -4.88
N LYS A 141 12.96 3.20 -5.49
CA LYS A 141 13.17 3.17 -6.95
C LYS A 141 13.62 1.79 -7.45
N GLU A 142 14.38 1.04 -6.66
CA GLU A 142 14.76 -0.33 -7.04
C GLU A 142 13.61 -1.31 -6.87
N LEU A 143 12.70 -1.06 -5.92
CA LEU A 143 11.55 -1.91 -5.64
C LEU A 143 10.38 -1.72 -6.61
N LEU A 144 10.15 -0.51 -7.13
CA LEU A 144 8.93 -0.09 -7.86
C LEU A 144 9.24 0.42 -9.27
#